data_AF-A0A1V4MKD1-F1
#
_entry.id   AF-A0A1V4MKD1-F1
#
_cell.length_a   1.000
_cell.length_b   1.000
_cell.length_c   1.000
_cell.angle_alpha   90.00
_cell.angle_beta   90.00
_cell.angle_gamma   90.00
#
_symmetry.space_group_name_H-M   'P 1'
#
loop_
_entity.id
_entity.type
_entity.pdbx_description
1 polymer ?
#
loop_
_entity_poly.entity_id
_entity_poly.type
_entity_poly.pdbx_seq_one_letter_code
_entity_poly.pdbx_strand_id
1 'polypeptide(L)'
;MFRERSLSTEYIDALDEWTRKKTIYSELETRAKVAATFKSREFMKVWTAEYERIYLVDSDGSDVPAPAVEATAETTEFLLYVYASDRDAIDLARSGSAWKAVLIDAGGARYDPLEIRELQDAGPLVTEFYPYVNPSYGKIYLLKFDGEAAGAAEETKLPVTLVITSVIARAELVW
;
A
#
# COMPACT_ATOMS: atom_id res chain seq x y z
N MET A 1 -10.66 5.56 -27.30
CA MET A 1 -10.65 6.70 -26.35
C MET A 1 -9.26 6.72 -25.75
N PHE A 2 -8.49 7.77 -26.02
CA PHE A 2 -7.04 7.84 -25.79
C PHE A 2 -6.68 7.63 -24.31
N ARG A 3 -5.91 6.59 -24.00
CA ARG A 3 -5.18 6.43 -22.73
C ARG A 3 -3.80 5.88 -23.06
N GLU A 4 -3.08 6.58 -23.91
CA GLU A 4 -1.64 6.36 -24.08
C GLU A 4 -0.91 7.55 -23.47
N ARG A 5 -0.12 7.22 -22.44
CA ARG A 5 0.84 8.01 -21.66
C ARG A 5 0.30 8.76 -20.44
N SER A 6 0.74 8.30 -19.27
CA SER A 6 1.00 9.18 -18.12
C SER A 6 2.07 8.64 -17.17
N LEU A 7 2.28 7.31 -17.11
CA LEU A 7 3.36 6.68 -16.33
C LEU A 7 4.46 6.06 -17.22
N SER A 8 5.72 6.13 -16.78
CA SER A 8 6.84 5.44 -17.42
C SER A 8 6.71 3.92 -17.28
N THR A 9 7.28 3.18 -18.24
CA THR A 9 7.34 1.70 -18.17
C THR A 9 8.11 1.24 -16.93
N GLU A 10 9.20 1.93 -16.60
CA GLU A 10 10.02 1.67 -15.40
C GLU A 10 9.18 1.76 -14.12
N TYR A 11 8.33 2.78 -13.99
CA TYR A 11 7.42 2.90 -12.86
C TYR A 11 6.39 1.76 -12.80
N ILE A 12 5.81 1.38 -13.94
CA ILE A 12 4.81 0.30 -13.98
C ILE A 12 5.44 -1.04 -13.59
N ASP A 13 6.64 -1.33 -14.11
CA ASP A 13 7.37 -2.55 -13.78
C ASP A 13 7.71 -2.60 -12.28
N ALA A 14 8.21 -1.50 -11.72
CA ALA A 14 8.45 -1.38 -10.28
C ALA A 14 7.15 -1.50 -9.46
N LEU A 15 6.05 -0.89 -9.91
CA LEU A 15 4.77 -1.00 -9.24
C LEU A 15 4.28 -2.45 -9.19
N ASP A 16 4.37 -3.18 -10.30
CA ASP A 16 3.96 -4.59 -10.35
C ASP A 16 4.90 -5.48 -9.50
N GLU A 17 6.20 -5.20 -9.50
CA GLU A 17 7.18 -5.90 -8.65
C GLU A 17 6.87 -5.74 -7.16
N TRP A 18 6.50 -4.53 -6.73
CA TRP A 18 6.24 -4.20 -5.32
C TRP A 18 4.76 -4.29 -4.92
N THR A 19 3.89 -4.74 -5.82
CA THR A 19 2.47 -4.95 -5.54
C THR A 19 2.14 -6.44 -5.38
N ARG A 20 1.37 -6.76 -4.35
CA ARG A 20 0.81 -8.10 -4.14
C ARG A 20 -0.71 -8.03 -4.08
N LYS A 21 -1.36 -9.01 -4.69
CA LYS A 21 -2.82 -9.10 -4.79
C LYS A 21 -3.28 -10.44 -4.23
N LYS A 22 -4.36 -10.45 -3.45
CA LYS A 22 -4.97 -11.67 -2.90
C LYS A 22 -6.49 -11.54 -2.86
N THR A 23 -7.18 -12.63 -3.09
CA THR A 23 -8.63 -12.72 -2.87
C THR A 23 -8.89 -13.37 -1.52
N ILE A 24 -9.70 -12.72 -0.69
CA ILE A 24 -10.20 -13.23 0.58
C ILE A 24 -11.46 -14.05 0.31
N TYR A 25 -11.39 -15.34 0.62
CA TYR A 25 -12.53 -16.26 0.57
C TYR A 25 -13.04 -16.55 1.98
N SER A 26 -14.35 -16.67 2.15
CA SER A 26 -14.98 -17.18 3.37
C SER A 26 -16.07 -18.15 2.95
N GLU A 27 -15.97 -19.41 3.41
CA GLU A 27 -16.98 -20.46 3.24
C GLU A 27 -17.64 -20.52 1.84
N LEU A 28 -16.83 -20.39 0.78
CA LEU A 28 -17.19 -20.46 -0.65
C LEU A 28 -17.69 -19.15 -1.31
N GLU A 29 -17.77 -18.03 -0.58
CA GLU A 29 -18.06 -16.71 -1.15
C GLU A 29 -16.81 -15.83 -1.23
N THR A 30 -16.65 -15.10 -2.35
CA THR A 30 -15.62 -14.07 -2.49
C THR A 30 -16.04 -12.87 -1.66
N ARG A 31 -15.35 -12.61 -0.55
CA ARG A 31 -15.70 -11.49 0.35
C ARG A 31 -14.99 -10.21 -0.03
N ALA A 32 -13.71 -10.30 -0.38
CA ALA A 32 -12.93 -9.14 -0.78
C ALA A 32 -11.74 -9.50 -1.66
N LYS A 33 -11.25 -8.53 -2.42
CA LYS A 33 -9.95 -8.55 -3.08
C LYS A 33 -9.09 -7.48 -2.43
N VAL A 34 -7.90 -7.86 -2.02
CA VAL A 34 -6.91 -6.94 -1.47
C VAL A 34 -5.74 -6.81 -2.43
N ALA A 35 -5.26 -5.59 -2.60
CA ALA A 35 -4.05 -5.28 -3.34
C ALA A 35 -3.23 -4.33 -2.48
N ALA A 36 -1.98 -4.66 -2.18
CA ALA A 36 -1.10 -3.76 -1.45
C ALA A 36 0.17 -3.52 -2.25
N THR A 37 0.61 -2.27 -2.29
CA THR A 37 1.97 -1.92 -2.72
C THR A 37 2.80 -1.68 -1.47
N PHE A 38 3.92 -2.39 -1.37
CA PHE A 38 4.93 -2.10 -0.37
C PHE A 38 5.74 -0.89 -0.83
N LYS A 39 5.70 0.21 -0.07
CA LYS A 39 6.51 1.40 -0.33
C LYS A 39 7.93 1.19 0.17
N SER A 40 8.61 0.20 -0.38
CA SER A 40 10.01 -0.10 -0.08
C SER A 40 10.93 1.04 -0.51
N ARG A 41 12.17 1.03 -0.02
CA ARG A 41 13.15 2.05 -0.40
C ARG A 41 13.40 2.06 -1.91
N GLU A 42 13.45 0.88 -2.51
CA GLU A 42 13.67 0.69 -3.95
C GLU A 42 12.48 1.22 -4.76
N PHE A 43 11.25 0.90 -4.35
CA PHE A 43 10.06 1.40 -5.00
C PHE A 43 9.95 2.92 -4.88
N MET A 44 10.22 3.47 -3.70
CA MET A 44 10.11 4.92 -3.47
C MET A 44 11.10 5.74 -4.29
N LYS A 45 12.29 5.20 -4.62
CA LYS A 45 13.22 5.86 -5.55
C LYS A 45 12.60 6.05 -6.93
N VAL A 46 11.98 5.00 -7.47
CA VAL A 46 11.32 5.03 -8.79
C VAL A 46 10.07 5.91 -8.75
N TRP A 47 9.30 5.81 -7.65
CA TRP A 47 8.11 6.63 -7.44
C TRP A 47 8.45 8.14 -7.41
N THR A 48 9.50 8.54 -6.68
CA THR A 48 9.94 9.94 -6.61
C THR A 48 10.45 10.43 -7.96
N ALA A 49 11.25 9.64 -8.68
CA ALA A 49 11.73 10.02 -10.01
C ALA A 49 10.57 10.22 -11.00
N GLU A 50 9.55 9.36 -10.94
CA GLU A 50 8.35 9.50 -11.77
C GLU A 50 7.51 10.72 -11.39
N TYR A 51 7.43 11.04 -10.09
CA TYR A 51 6.79 12.24 -9.59
C TYR A 51 7.48 13.51 -10.10
N GLU A 52 8.80 13.62 -9.93
CA GLU A 52 9.59 14.76 -10.42
C GLU A 52 9.45 14.94 -11.94
N ARG A 53 9.48 13.83 -12.69
CA ARG A 53 9.28 13.83 -14.15
C ARG A 53 7.92 14.39 -14.57
N ILE A 54 6.84 14.01 -13.87
CA ILE A 54 5.47 14.43 -14.21
C ILE A 54 5.22 15.88 -13.80
N TYR A 55 5.70 16.28 -12.63
CA TYR A 55 5.46 17.62 -12.10
C TYR A 55 6.47 18.66 -12.63
N LEU A 56 7.49 18.25 -13.39
CA LEU A 56 8.57 19.11 -13.90
C LEU A 56 9.25 19.91 -12.79
N VAL A 57 9.32 19.32 -11.59
CA VAL A 57 9.95 19.95 -10.43
C VAL A 57 11.33 19.30 -10.28
N ASP A 58 12.38 20.10 -10.42
CA ASP A 58 13.72 19.77 -9.91
C ASP A 58 13.72 20.02 -8.40
N SER A 59 12.98 19.21 -7.64
CA SER A 59 12.94 19.37 -6.19
C SER A 59 14.18 18.72 -5.60
N ASP A 60 14.85 19.42 -4.70
CA ASP A 60 15.82 18.87 -3.75
C ASP A 60 15.15 17.91 -2.71
N GLY A 61 14.00 17.34 -3.05
CA GLY A 61 13.18 16.47 -2.19
C GLY A 61 12.23 17.20 -1.23
N SER A 62 12.22 18.55 -1.19
CA SER A 62 11.52 19.31 -0.14
C SER A 62 10.04 19.63 -0.40
N ASP A 63 9.54 19.50 -1.64
CA ASP A 63 8.19 19.96 -2.03
C ASP A 63 7.25 18.82 -2.48
N VAL A 64 7.59 17.58 -2.11
CA VAL A 64 6.72 16.43 -2.40
C VAL A 64 5.52 16.44 -1.43
N PRO A 65 4.26 16.34 -1.90
CA PRO A 65 3.09 16.42 -1.05
C PRO A 65 3.15 15.39 0.09
N ALA A 66 2.94 15.88 1.32
CA ALA A 66 2.89 15.10 2.56
C ALA A 66 2.05 13.79 2.52
N PRO A 67 0.91 13.67 1.78
CA PRO A 67 0.20 12.39 1.71
C PRO A 67 0.92 11.31 0.87
N ALA A 68 1.93 11.69 0.08
CA ALA A 68 2.61 10.80 -0.86
C ALA A 68 3.97 10.29 -0.35
N VAL A 69 4.67 11.08 0.47
CA VAL A 69 6.00 10.74 1.00
C VAL A 69 6.06 10.98 2.49
N GLU A 70 5.65 9.99 3.28
CA GLU A 70 6.20 9.77 4.61
C GLU A 70 6.86 8.38 4.67
N ALA A 71 7.46 7.93 3.57
CA ALA A 71 8.47 6.89 3.63
C ALA A 71 9.74 7.49 4.24
N THR A 72 9.68 7.78 5.53
CA THR A 72 10.85 8.16 6.32
C THR A 72 11.67 6.91 6.61
N ALA A 73 12.97 7.05 6.85
CA ALA A 73 13.82 5.94 7.29
C ALA A 73 13.30 5.26 8.59
N GLU A 74 12.39 5.92 9.30
CA GLU A 74 11.81 5.50 10.58
C GLU A 74 10.53 4.65 10.41
N THR A 75 9.95 4.58 9.21
CA THR A 75 8.64 3.94 9.02
C THR A 75 8.58 3.07 7.77
N THR A 76 7.97 1.89 7.92
CA THR A 76 7.62 0.99 6.82
C THR A 76 6.18 1.26 6.39
N GLU A 77 5.95 1.64 5.14
CA GLU A 77 4.61 2.00 4.64
C GLU A 77 4.05 1.03 3.60
N PHE A 78 2.72 0.81 3.63
CA PHE A 78 1.98 0.10 2.60
C PHE A 78 0.78 0.90 2.13
N LEU A 79 0.57 0.98 0.82
CA LEU A 79 -0.70 1.41 0.25
C LEU A 79 -1.58 0.19 0.02
N LEU A 80 -2.59 -0.01 0.86
CA LEU A 80 -3.53 -1.11 0.78
C LEU A 80 -4.84 -0.65 0.15
N TYR A 81 -5.26 -1.33 -0.92
CA TYR A 81 -6.58 -1.23 -1.50
C TYR A 81 -7.40 -2.48 -1.15
N VAL A 82 -8.60 -2.26 -0.61
CA VAL A 82 -9.55 -3.31 -0.28
C VAL A 82 -10.82 -3.10 -1.10
N TYR A 83 -11.06 -4.00 -2.05
CA TYR A 83 -12.30 -4.11 -2.79
C TYR A 83 -13.20 -5.14 -2.13
N ALA A 84 -14.42 -4.76 -1.77
CA ALA A 84 -15.43 -5.66 -1.22
C ALA A 84 -16.80 -5.30 -1.80
N SER A 85 -17.66 -6.30 -2.01
CA SER A 85 -19.02 -6.09 -2.53
C SER A 85 -19.85 -5.21 -1.60
N ASP A 86 -19.61 -5.33 -0.29
CA ASP A 86 -20.03 -4.38 0.74
C ASP A 86 -18.78 -3.64 1.23
N ARG A 87 -18.70 -2.33 0.94
CA ARG A 87 -17.53 -1.49 1.21
C ARG A 87 -17.23 -1.35 2.70
N ASP A 88 -18.22 -1.53 3.56
CA ASP A 88 -18.07 -1.41 5.01
C ASP A 88 -17.83 -2.77 5.70
N ALA A 89 -17.85 -3.87 4.94
CA ALA A 89 -17.56 -5.19 5.48
C ALA A 89 -16.10 -5.36 5.94
N ILE A 90 -15.18 -4.57 5.38
CA ILE A 90 -13.76 -4.51 5.79
C ILE A 90 -13.39 -3.06 6.06
N ASP A 91 -13.50 -2.67 7.32
CA ASP A 91 -13.07 -1.37 7.82
C ASP A 91 -11.87 -1.54 8.74
N LEU A 92 -10.66 -1.24 8.26
CA LEU A 92 -9.44 -1.38 9.06
C LEU A 92 -9.18 -0.17 9.97
N ALA A 93 -9.75 1.00 9.64
CA ALA A 93 -9.49 2.26 10.35
C ALA A 93 -10.48 2.51 11.50
N ARG A 94 -11.63 1.82 11.50
CA ARG A 94 -12.64 1.94 12.57
C ARG A 94 -12.12 1.44 13.92
N SER A 95 -12.37 2.23 14.96
CA SER A 95 -12.13 1.82 16.35
C SER A 95 -12.91 0.55 16.71
N GLY A 96 -12.21 -0.45 17.24
CA GLY A 96 -12.79 -1.74 17.61
C GLY A 96 -13.09 -2.65 16.40
N SER A 97 -12.46 -2.42 15.24
CA SER A 97 -12.65 -3.28 14.08
C SER A 97 -12.35 -4.75 14.38
N ALA A 98 -13.18 -5.64 13.80
CA ALA A 98 -12.93 -7.08 13.77
C ALA A 98 -11.76 -7.44 12.83
N TRP A 99 -11.37 -6.52 11.94
CA TRP A 99 -10.25 -6.67 11.03
C TRP A 99 -9.01 -6.02 11.60
N LYS A 100 -7.87 -6.68 11.43
CA LYS A 100 -6.55 -6.21 11.84
C LYS A 100 -5.57 -6.37 10.69
N ALA A 101 -4.66 -5.42 10.57
CA ALA A 101 -3.49 -5.52 9.70
C ALA A 101 -2.25 -5.69 10.58
N VAL A 102 -1.35 -6.61 10.23
CA VAL A 102 -0.04 -6.76 10.88
C VAL A 102 1.04 -7.10 9.89
N LEU A 103 2.27 -6.79 10.28
CA LEU A 103 3.46 -7.10 9.52
C LEU A 103 4.24 -8.23 10.20
N ILE A 104 4.79 -9.13 9.41
CA ILE A 104 5.73 -10.16 9.86
C ILE A 104 7.01 -9.98 9.05
N ASP A 105 8.13 -9.80 9.74
CA ASP A 105 9.44 -9.62 9.11
C ASP A 105 10.05 -10.97 8.66
N ALA A 106 11.24 -10.91 8.06
CA ALA A 106 11.98 -12.09 7.62
C ALA A 106 12.39 -13.04 8.78
N GLY A 107 12.50 -12.52 10.00
CA GLY A 107 12.79 -13.28 11.22
C GLY A 107 11.55 -13.91 11.87
N GLY A 108 10.35 -13.60 11.38
CA GLY A 108 9.09 -14.03 11.96
C GLY A 108 8.58 -13.15 13.11
N ALA A 109 9.22 -12.01 13.37
CA ALA A 109 8.78 -11.05 14.36
C ALA A 109 7.52 -10.32 13.85
N ARG A 110 6.55 -10.14 14.74
CA ARG A 110 5.27 -9.49 14.45
C ARG A 110 5.32 -8.03 14.86
N TYR A 111 4.87 -7.16 13.97
CA TYR A 111 4.70 -5.73 14.20
C TYR A 111 3.24 -5.33 14.03
N ASP A 112 2.69 -4.66 15.04
CA ASP A 112 1.38 -4.01 14.94
C ASP A 112 1.57 -2.61 14.30
N PRO A 113 0.56 -2.11 13.58
CA PRO A 113 0.67 -0.84 12.86
C PRO A 113 0.72 0.34 13.83
N LEU A 114 1.59 1.29 13.55
CA LEU A 114 1.66 2.59 14.22
C LEU A 114 0.47 3.46 13.82
N GLU A 115 0.06 3.38 12.55
CA GLU A 115 -1.07 4.11 12.00
C GLU A 115 -1.77 3.28 10.93
N ILE A 116 -3.11 3.30 10.94
CA ILE A 116 -3.95 2.86 9.82
C ILE A 116 -4.83 4.06 9.45
N ARG A 117 -4.57 4.67 8.28
CA ARG A 117 -5.31 5.83 7.80
C ARG A 117 -6.08 5.50 6.54
N GLU A 118 -7.41 5.64 6.58
CA GLU A 118 -8.23 5.58 5.37
C GLU A 118 -8.04 6.86 4.54
N LEU A 119 -7.77 6.71 3.24
CA LEU A 119 -7.70 7.81 2.28
C LEU A 119 -9.08 8.00 1.63
N GLN A 120 -9.97 8.73 2.32
CA GLN A 120 -11.36 8.95 1.89
C GLN A 120 -11.44 9.69 0.55
N ASP A 121 -10.57 10.70 0.35
CA ASP A 121 -10.43 11.45 -0.89
C ASP A 121 -9.09 11.12 -1.55
N ALA A 122 -9.01 9.92 -2.14
CA ALA A 122 -7.89 9.56 -3.00
C ALA A 122 -7.92 10.42 -4.27
N GLY A 123 -7.26 11.58 -4.20
CA GLY A 123 -7.15 12.51 -5.31
C GLY A 123 -6.42 11.92 -6.52
N PRO A 124 -6.34 12.67 -7.63
CA PRO A 124 -5.77 12.20 -8.90
C PRO A 124 -4.38 11.58 -8.75
N LEU A 125 -3.57 12.11 -7.82
CA LEU A 125 -2.25 11.57 -7.53
C LEU A 125 -2.30 10.07 -7.16
N VAL A 126 -3.18 9.67 -6.25
CA VAL A 126 -3.27 8.26 -5.84
C VAL A 126 -3.87 7.42 -6.97
N THR A 127 -4.92 7.90 -7.63
CA THR A 127 -5.62 7.12 -8.66
C THR A 127 -4.82 6.96 -9.95
N GLU A 128 -3.95 7.92 -10.27
CA GLU A 128 -3.08 7.84 -11.45
C GLU A 128 -1.81 7.05 -11.15
N PHE A 129 -1.16 7.25 -9.98
CA PHE A 129 0.06 6.50 -9.62
C PHE A 129 -0.23 5.04 -9.22
N TYR A 130 -1.45 4.73 -8.78
CA TYR A 130 -1.84 3.36 -8.41
C TYR A 130 -3.06 2.93 -9.22
N PRO A 131 -2.91 2.57 -10.52
CA PRO A 131 -4.02 2.31 -11.42
C PRO A 131 -4.93 1.14 -11.02
N TYR A 132 -4.47 0.27 -10.11
CA TYR A 132 -5.28 -0.84 -9.58
C TYR A 132 -6.29 -0.37 -8.52
N VAL A 133 -6.18 0.87 -8.06
CA VAL A 133 -7.05 1.47 -7.04
C VAL A 133 -8.29 2.06 -7.71
N ASN A 134 -9.46 1.79 -7.13
CA ASN A 134 -10.69 2.42 -7.54
C ASN A 134 -11.52 2.88 -6.32
N PRO A 135 -11.48 4.18 -5.96
CA PRO A 135 -12.18 4.70 -4.79
C PRO A 135 -13.69 4.47 -4.81
N SER A 136 -14.30 4.29 -5.99
CA SER A 136 -15.74 4.04 -6.13
C SER A 136 -16.16 2.64 -5.68
N TYR A 137 -15.23 1.67 -5.67
CA TYR A 137 -15.54 0.26 -5.43
C TYR A 137 -14.78 -0.35 -4.24
N GLY A 138 -13.99 0.44 -3.52
CA GLY A 138 -13.22 -0.05 -2.39
C GLY A 138 -12.84 1.06 -1.42
N LYS A 139 -12.02 0.67 -0.44
CA LYS A 139 -11.37 1.57 0.52
C LYS A 139 -9.86 1.49 0.32
N ILE A 140 -9.20 2.62 0.54
CA ILE A 140 -7.74 2.75 0.40
C ILE A 140 -7.21 3.11 1.77
N TYR A 141 -6.17 2.41 2.19
CA TYR A 141 -5.54 2.61 3.48
C TYR A 141 -4.05 2.85 3.28
N LEU A 142 -3.51 3.81 4.00
CA LEU A 142 -2.09 3.91 4.27
C LEU A 142 -1.83 3.21 5.61
N LEU A 143 -1.02 2.16 5.57
CA LEU A 143 -0.57 1.45 6.76
C LEU A 143 0.86 1.88 7.06
N LYS A 144 1.13 2.27 8.30
CA LYS A 144 2.48 2.57 8.77
C LYS A 144 2.87 1.60 9.87
N PHE A 145 4.08 1.07 9.75
CA PHE A 145 4.73 0.21 10.73
C PHE A 145 6.08 0.80 11.10
N ASP A 146 6.68 0.26 12.15
CA ASP A 146 8.04 0.57 12.54
C ASP A 146 9.02 0.31 11.37
N GLY A 147 10.01 1.19 11.17
CA GLY A 147 11.02 1.06 10.13
C GLY A 147 11.92 -0.16 10.28
N GLU A 148 12.09 -0.68 11.51
CA GLU A 148 12.84 -1.92 11.76
C GLU A 148 12.16 -3.14 11.11
N ALA A 149 10.83 -3.11 10.97
CA ALA A 149 10.02 -4.24 10.53
C ALA A 149 10.30 -4.70 9.10
N ALA A 150 10.86 -3.83 8.25
CA ALA A 150 11.21 -4.16 6.86
C ALA A 150 12.55 -3.55 6.39
N GLY A 151 13.33 -2.94 7.29
CA GLY A 151 14.62 -2.36 6.93
C GLY A 151 14.52 -1.01 6.21
N ALA A 152 13.58 -0.14 6.61
CA ALA A 152 13.35 1.16 5.97
C ALA A 152 14.59 2.08 5.94
N ALA A 153 15.51 1.94 6.91
CA ALA A 153 16.71 2.77 7.02
C ALA A 153 17.89 2.33 6.13
N GLU A 154 18.00 1.04 5.81
CA GLU A 154 19.13 0.48 5.06
C GLU A 154 18.66 -0.09 3.71
N GLU A 155 18.54 -1.41 3.63
CA GLU A 155 18.11 -2.20 2.50
C GLU A 155 16.84 -2.96 2.90
N THR A 156 15.89 -3.05 1.97
CA THR A 156 14.61 -3.72 2.25
C THR A 156 14.84 -5.19 2.56
N LYS A 157 14.49 -5.60 3.78
CA LYS A 157 14.70 -6.98 4.26
C LYS A 157 13.52 -7.84 3.89
N LEU A 158 13.67 -8.66 2.86
CA LEU A 158 12.68 -9.66 2.44
C LEU A 158 13.00 -11.05 3.02
N PRO A 159 12.00 -11.94 3.19
CA PRO A 159 10.59 -11.71 2.91
C PRO A 159 9.90 -10.87 3.99
N VAL A 160 8.86 -10.14 3.59
CA VAL A 160 7.95 -9.47 4.53
C VAL A 160 6.53 -9.90 4.22
N THR A 161 5.75 -10.18 5.25
CA THR A 161 4.35 -10.59 5.10
C THR A 161 3.39 -9.60 5.73
N LEU A 162 2.57 -8.94 4.91
CA LEU A 162 1.41 -8.18 5.38
C LEU A 162 0.23 -9.13 5.54
N VAL A 163 -0.28 -9.26 6.77
CA VAL A 163 -1.41 -10.12 7.10
C VAL A 163 -2.63 -9.25 7.41
N ILE A 164 -3.70 -9.45 6.65
CA ILE A 164 -5.02 -8.86 6.90
C ILE A 164 -5.91 -9.96 7.45
N THR A 165 -6.35 -9.85 8.70
CA THR A 165 -7.01 -10.94 9.41
C THR A 165 -8.22 -10.48 10.21
N SER A 166 -9.21 -11.36 10.31
CA SER A 166 -10.36 -11.25 11.21
C SER A 166 -10.71 -12.64 11.76
N VAL A 167 -11.79 -12.73 12.54
CA VAL A 167 -12.30 -14.01 13.05
C VAL A 167 -12.88 -14.92 11.95
N ILE A 168 -13.25 -14.36 10.80
CA ILE A 168 -13.92 -15.08 9.71
C ILE A 168 -13.02 -15.36 8.49
N ALA A 169 -11.90 -14.64 8.35
CA ALA A 169 -11.03 -14.77 7.19
C ALA A 169 -9.63 -14.17 7.42
N ARG A 170 -8.67 -14.60 6.60
CA ARG A 170 -7.28 -14.13 6.60
C ARG A 170 -6.74 -14.03 5.17
N ALA A 171 -5.97 -13.00 4.89
CA ALA A 171 -5.14 -12.86 3.71
C ALA A 171 -3.70 -12.56 4.10
N GLU A 172 -2.78 -13.13 3.34
CA GLU A 172 -1.34 -12.93 3.47
C GLU A 172 -0.81 -12.46 2.13
N LEU A 173 -0.09 -11.36 2.17
CA LEU A 173 0.63 -10.78 1.04
C LEU A 173 2.11 -10.87 1.39
N VAL A 174 2.85 -11.66 0.60
CA VAL A 174 4.27 -11.93 0.84
C VAL A 174 5.08 -11.25 -0.26
N TRP A 175 6.05 -10.44 0.13
CA TRP A 175 7.03 -9.84 -0.75
C TRP A 175 8.32 -10.63 -0.71
#